data_AF-A0A7W5FQ18-F1
#
_entry.id   AF-A0A7W5FQ18-F1
#
_cell.length_a   1.000
_cell.length_b   1.000
_cell.length_c   1.000
_cell.angle_alpha   90.00
_cell.angle_beta   90.00
_cell.angle_gamma   90.00
#
_symmetry.space_group_name_H-M   'P 1'
#
loop_
_entity.id
_entity.type
_entity.pdbx_description
1 polymer ?
#
loop_
_entity_poly.entity_id
_entity_poly.type
_entity_poly.pdbx_seq_one_letter_code
_entity_poly.pdbx_strand_id
1 'polypeptide(L)'
;MREGKHGHRGHHGHHGHGEGRGRGEHHRIKSAQTFRRGRAIHFLEKLHLKRATLLQQLNQPEFDSIKQVISGELKAVDTIIQEFIHTFELHEMPAESDDASDTPSEAGDTKPTEGEEEQDERH
;
A
#
# COMPACT_ATOMS: atom_id res chain seq x y z
N MET A 1 58.97 35.15 -41.78
CA MET A 1 58.80 33.68 -41.86
C MET A 1 58.38 33.20 -40.48
N ARG A 2 57.35 32.39 -40.25
CA ARG A 2 56.24 31.87 -41.08
C ARG A 2 55.06 31.63 -40.12
N GLU A 3 53.83 31.90 -40.54
CA GLU A 3 52.63 31.70 -39.70
C GLU A 3 52.25 30.22 -39.57
N GLY A 4 51.48 29.88 -38.52
CA GLY A 4 50.98 28.53 -38.25
C GLY A 4 49.71 28.55 -37.41
N LYS A 5 48.60 29.05 -37.97
CA LYS A 5 47.34 29.35 -37.29
C LYS A 5 46.28 28.28 -37.62
N HIS A 6 46.16 27.23 -36.82
CA HIS A 6 45.09 26.23 -36.98
C HIS A 6 43.88 26.57 -36.13
N GLY A 7 42.81 27.04 -36.78
CA GLY A 7 41.46 27.08 -36.21
C GLY A 7 40.59 26.04 -36.90
N HIS A 8 40.01 25.12 -36.14
CA HIS A 8 39.00 24.18 -36.65
C HIS A 8 37.60 24.74 -36.41
N ARG A 9 36.95 25.21 -37.48
CA ARG A 9 35.48 25.35 -37.53
C ARG A 9 34.87 23.95 -37.67
N GLY A 10 33.75 23.70 -37.01
CA GLY A 10 33.14 22.38 -36.93
C GLY A 10 32.17 22.02 -38.07
N HIS A 11 31.53 20.86 -37.91
CA HIS A 11 30.30 20.46 -38.61
C HIS A 11 29.31 19.98 -37.53
N HIS A 12 28.05 20.41 -37.56
CA HIS A 12 26.90 19.64 -38.09
C HIS A 12 26.99 18.13 -37.77
N GLY A 13 26.04 17.49 -37.11
CA GLY A 13 24.72 17.94 -36.68
C GLY A 13 23.72 16.80 -36.90
N HIS A 14 22.98 16.41 -35.86
CA HIS A 14 21.88 15.47 -36.00
C HIS A 14 20.68 15.95 -35.19
N HIS A 15 19.66 16.41 -35.90
CA HIS A 15 18.30 16.41 -35.38
C HIS A 15 17.88 14.95 -35.15
N GLY A 16 17.53 14.63 -33.91
CA GLY A 16 16.77 13.44 -33.55
C GLY A 16 15.50 13.87 -32.84
N HIS A 17 14.48 14.26 -33.62
CA HIS A 17 13.11 14.34 -33.09
C HIS A 17 12.72 12.94 -32.58
N GLY A 18 12.10 12.87 -31.41
CA GLY A 18 11.87 11.61 -30.70
C GLY A 18 11.20 11.83 -29.36
N GLU A 19 10.04 12.48 -29.38
CA GLU A 19 9.19 12.68 -28.21
C GLU A 19 8.82 11.33 -27.57
N GLY A 20 9.30 11.09 -26.35
CA GLY A 20 9.04 9.84 -25.61
C GLY A 20 9.37 9.89 -24.12
N ARG A 21 9.75 11.05 -23.58
CA ARG A 21 10.12 11.23 -22.16
C ARG A 21 8.93 11.77 -21.38
N GLY A 22 8.06 10.87 -20.91
CA GLY A 22 6.91 11.27 -20.08
C GLY A 22 6.06 10.14 -19.46
N ARG A 23 6.16 8.88 -19.93
CA ARG A 23 5.29 7.78 -19.45
C ARG A 23 5.90 6.85 -18.38
N GLY A 24 7.19 6.98 -18.07
CA GLY A 24 7.87 6.11 -17.09
C GLY A 24 7.88 6.63 -15.64
N GLU A 25 7.63 7.92 -15.44
CA GLU A 25 7.83 8.59 -14.14
C GLU A 25 6.64 8.40 -13.19
N HIS A 26 5.42 8.57 -13.69
CA HIS A 26 4.18 8.36 -12.91
C HIS A 26 4.09 6.95 -12.31
N HIS A 27 4.49 5.89 -13.03
CA HIS A 27 4.45 4.52 -12.50
C HIS A 27 5.46 4.30 -11.36
N ARG A 28 6.65 4.90 -11.41
CA ARG A 28 7.65 4.80 -10.34
C ARG A 28 7.25 5.59 -9.09
N ILE A 29 6.60 6.75 -9.28
CA ILE A 29 6.09 7.55 -8.15
C ILE A 29 4.94 6.80 -7.46
N LYS A 30 3.97 6.27 -8.22
CA LYS A 30 2.86 5.46 -7.68
C LYS A 30 3.35 4.21 -6.93
N SER A 31 4.30 3.44 -7.48
CA SER A 31 4.81 2.24 -6.80
C SER A 31 5.68 2.54 -5.57
N ALA A 32 6.41 3.66 -5.57
CA ALA A 32 7.09 4.14 -4.37
C ALA A 32 6.10 4.59 -3.28
N GLN A 33 4.97 5.19 -3.66
CA GLN A 33 3.90 5.60 -2.75
C GLN A 33 3.20 4.40 -2.12
N THR A 34 2.83 3.36 -2.90
CA THR A 34 2.21 2.14 -2.36
C THR A 34 3.15 1.37 -1.45
N PHE A 35 4.44 1.27 -1.78
CA PHE A 35 5.44 0.66 -0.88
C PHE A 35 5.58 1.42 0.44
N ARG A 36 5.64 2.76 0.41
CA ARG A 36 5.69 3.60 1.62
C ARG A 36 4.44 3.43 2.47
N ARG A 37 3.24 3.44 1.86
CA ARG A 37 1.96 3.21 2.55
C ARG A 37 1.91 1.81 3.19
N GLY A 38 2.30 0.77 2.46
CA GLY A 38 2.37 -0.60 3.00
C GLY A 38 3.33 -0.74 4.18
N ARG A 39 4.49 -0.07 4.13
CA ARG A 39 5.42 -0.01 5.27
C ARG A 39 4.88 0.78 6.45
N ALA A 40 4.12 1.86 6.21
CA ALA A 40 3.47 2.63 7.26
C ALA A 40 2.36 1.82 7.96
N ILE A 41 1.49 1.15 7.21
CA ILE A 41 0.46 0.24 7.75
C ILE A 41 1.11 -0.86 8.60
N HIS A 42 2.15 -1.52 8.11
CA HIS A 42 2.84 -2.56 8.87
C HIS A 42 3.57 -2.05 10.14
N PHE A 43 3.94 -0.77 10.18
CA PHE A 43 4.45 -0.15 11.41
C PHE A 43 3.32 0.16 12.40
N LEU A 44 2.18 0.64 11.91
CA LEU A 44 0.98 0.90 12.70
C LEU A 44 0.43 -0.39 13.35
N GLU A 45 0.43 -1.52 12.62
CA GLU A 45 0.13 -2.86 13.16
C GLU A 45 0.96 -3.20 14.40
N LYS A 46 2.27 -2.90 14.37
CA LYS A 46 3.19 -3.15 15.50
C LYS A 46 2.89 -2.26 16.70
N LEU A 47 2.49 -1.00 16.46
CA LEU A 47 2.05 -0.11 17.54
C LEU A 47 0.76 -0.63 18.18
N HIS A 48 -0.21 -1.08 17.39
CA HIS A 48 -1.44 -1.68 17.91
C HIS A 48 -1.19 -2.98 18.68
N LEU A 49 -0.27 -3.84 18.22
CA LEU A 49 0.17 -5.02 18.96
C LEU A 49 0.77 -4.62 20.32
N LYS A 50 1.70 -3.66 20.35
CA LYS A 50 2.31 -3.16 21.59
C LYS A 50 1.27 -2.59 22.55
N ARG A 51 0.32 -1.80 22.03
CA ARG A 51 -0.82 -1.26 22.78
C ARG A 51 -1.65 -2.38 23.44
N ALA A 52 -1.97 -3.44 22.70
CA ALA A 52 -2.71 -4.59 23.21
C ALA A 52 -1.94 -5.32 24.32
N THR A 53 -0.62 -5.50 24.17
CA THR A 53 0.24 -6.09 25.21
C THR A 53 0.24 -5.25 26.49
N LEU A 54 0.39 -3.93 26.39
CA LEU A 54 0.37 -3.02 27.56
C LEU A 54 -1.00 -3.05 28.28
N LEU A 55 -2.11 -3.07 27.53
CA LEU A 55 -3.45 -3.27 28.08
C LEU A 55 -3.59 -4.62 28.79
N GLN A 56 -3.05 -5.71 28.23
CA GLN A 56 -3.07 -7.02 28.87
C GLN A 56 -2.26 -7.03 30.18
N GLN A 57 -1.12 -6.32 30.23
CA GLN A 57 -0.30 -6.20 31.44
C GLN A 57 -1.00 -5.39 32.54
N LEU A 58 -1.77 -4.34 32.20
CA LEU A 58 -2.56 -3.59 33.20
C LEU A 58 -3.65 -4.43 33.90
N ASN A 59 -4.06 -5.56 33.31
CA ASN A 59 -5.03 -6.48 33.91
C ASN A 59 -4.39 -7.62 34.72
N GLN A 60 -3.06 -7.72 34.75
CA GLN A 60 -2.31 -8.77 35.44
C GLN A 60 -1.81 -8.27 36.81
N PRO A 61 -2.10 -8.97 37.93
CA PRO A 61 -1.71 -8.55 39.28
C PRO A 61 -0.18 -8.52 39.48
N GLU A 62 0.57 -9.30 38.71
CA GLU A 62 2.04 -9.33 38.72
C GLU A 62 2.67 -7.96 38.43
N PHE A 63 1.94 -7.07 37.76
CA PHE A 63 2.40 -5.73 37.39
C PHE A 63 1.85 -4.61 38.28
N ASP A 64 1.13 -4.91 39.37
CA ASP A 64 0.50 -3.91 40.25
C ASP A 64 1.48 -2.82 40.72
N SER A 65 2.70 -3.21 41.08
CA SER A 65 3.78 -2.32 41.54
C SER A 65 4.28 -1.33 40.47
N ILE A 66 4.03 -1.61 39.18
CA ILE A 66 4.48 -0.78 38.05
C ILE A 66 3.33 -0.29 37.15
N LYS A 67 2.07 -0.45 37.56
CA LYS A 67 0.88 -0.04 36.78
C LYS A 67 0.93 1.42 36.31
N GLN A 68 1.49 2.33 37.09
CA GLN A 68 1.68 3.74 36.69
C GLN A 68 2.66 3.90 35.51
N VAL A 69 3.74 3.12 35.48
CA VAL A 69 4.71 3.12 34.39
C VAL A 69 4.08 2.57 33.11
N ILE A 70 3.38 1.42 33.21
CA ILE A 70 2.70 0.80 32.07
C ILE A 70 1.59 1.72 31.53
N SER A 71 0.85 2.41 32.41
CA SER A 71 -0.16 3.39 32.00
C SER A 71 0.46 4.59 31.27
N GLY A 72 1.62 5.06 31.72
CA GLY A 72 2.40 6.10 31.04
C GLY A 72 2.90 5.65 29.66
N GLU A 73 3.42 4.42 29.55
CA GLU A 73 3.87 3.85 28.28
C GLU A 73 2.71 3.62 27.31
N LEU A 74 1.57 3.11 27.79
CA LEU A 74 0.35 2.95 27.00
C LEU A 74 -0.11 4.29 26.42
N LYS A 75 -0.15 5.34 27.24
CA LYS A 75 -0.47 6.70 26.78
C LYS A 75 0.51 7.20 25.73
N ALA A 76 1.81 6.97 25.90
CA ALA A 76 2.82 7.34 24.91
C ALA A 76 2.64 6.58 23.58
N VAL A 77 2.33 5.29 23.63
CA VAL A 77 2.01 4.49 22.42
C VAL A 77 0.73 5.00 21.74
N ASP A 78 -0.32 5.33 22.50
CA ASP A 78 -1.56 5.90 21.95
C ASP A 78 -1.33 7.27 21.27
N THR A 79 -0.50 8.14 21.87
CA THR A 79 -0.09 9.41 21.24
C THR A 79 0.70 9.18 19.95
N ILE A 80 1.70 8.28 19.96
CA ILE A 80 2.49 7.95 18.76
C ILE A 80 1.60 7.37 17.66
N ILE A 81 0.61 6.54 18.00
CA ILE A 81 -0.39 6.03 17.04
C ILE A 81 -1.13 7.21 16.38
N GLN A 82 -1.69 8.12 17.17
CA GLN A 82 -2.46 9.26 16.64
C GLN A 82 -1.60 10.17 15.74
N GLU A 83 -0.40 10.53 16.20
CA GLU A 83 0.56 11.33 15.44
C GLU A 83 0.99 10.64 14.14
N PHE A 84 1.22 9.33 14.17
CA PHE A 84 1.62 8.55 13.00
C PHE A 84 0.51 8.46 11.96
N ILE A 85 -0.74 8.15 12.36
CA ILE A 85 -1.85 8.06 11.41
C ILE A 85 -2.14 9.43 10.77
N HIS A 86 -2.00 10.53 11.53
CA HIS A 86 -2.13 11.89 11.00
C HIS A 86 -0.98 12.25 10.04
N THR A 87 0.28 12.00 10.43
CA THR A 87 1.49 12.33 9.64
C THR A 87 1.54 11.59 8.30
N PHE A 88 0.96 10.38 8.23
CA PHE A 88 0.93 9.55 7.02
C PHE A 88 -0.46 9.53 6.34
N GLU A 89 -1.40 10.38 6.76
CA GLU A 89 -2.74 10.57 6.17
C GLU A 89 -3.52 9.25 5.97
N LEU A 90 -3.28 8.24 6.81
CA LEU A 90 -3.72 6.86 6.56
C LEU A 90 -5.25 6.68 6.65
N HIS A 91 -5.98 7.70 7.12
CA HIS A 91 -7.45 7.73 7.17
C HIS A 91 -8.12 8.02 5.83
N GLU A 92 -7.46 8.72 4.90
CA GLU A 92 -8.16 9.46 3.82
C GLU A 92 -8.16 8.81 2.43
N MET A 93 -7.52 7.65 2.28
CA MET A 93 -7.62 6.87 1.04
C MET A 93 -8.38 5.57 1.28
N PRO A 94 -9.66 5.45 0.85
CA PRO A 94 -10.19 4.14 0.50
C PRO A 94 -9.18 3.48 -0.43
N ALA A 95 -8.98 2.16 -0.28
CA ALA A 95 -8.23 1.44 -1.29
C ALA A 95 -8.98 1.63 -2.61
N GLU A 96 -8.41 2.40 -3.56
CA GLU A 96 -8.90 2.39 -4.93
C GLU A 96 -8.87 0.94 -5.35
N SER A 97 -10.07 0.40 -5.58
CA SER A 97 -10.29 -0.99 -5.90
C SER A 97 -9.40 -1.36 -7.07
N ASP A 98 -8.65 -2.45 -6.94
CA ASP A 98 -8.11 -3.21 -8.08
C ASP A 98 -9.31 -3.83 -8.83
N ASP A 99 -10.15 -2.97 -9.42
CA ASP A 99 -11.16 -3.33 -10.42
C ASP A 99 -10.43 -3.61 -11.74
N ALA A 100 -9.68 -4.70 -11.72
CA ALA A 100 -9.26 -5.38 -12.93
C ALA A 100 -10.50 -6.07 -13.52
N SER A 101 -11.31 -5.29 -14.23
CA SER A 101 -12.44 -5.77 -15.00
C SER A 101 -11.97 -6.74 -16.10
N ASP A 102 -11.90 -8.03 -15.78
CA ASP A 102 -11.74 -9.10 -16.76
C ASP A 102 -13.02 -9.93 -16.81
N THR A 103 -14.00 -9.39 -17.53
CA THR A 103 -15.23 -10.10 -17.91
C THR A 103 -15.13 -10.57 -19.36
N PRO A 104 -14.96 -11.86 -19.62
CA PRO A 104 -15.41 -12.48 -20.86
C PRO A 104 -16.89 -12.87 -20.69
N SER A 105 -17.78 -12.09 -21.30
CA SER A 105 -19.21 -12.43 -21.41
C SER A 105 -19.57 -12.71 -22.86
N GLU A 106 -19.68 -13.98 -23.23
CA GLU A 106 -20.47 -14.53 -24.36
C GLU A 106 -20.43 -16.08 -24.26
N ALA A 107 -21.44 -16.88 -24.67
CA ALA A 107 -22.90 -16.72 -24.77
C ALA A 107 -23.53 -18.12 -25.07
N GLY A 108 -24.77 -18.39 -24.58
CA GLY A 108 -25.55 -19.62 -24.86
C GLY A 108 -25.07 -20.91 -24.15
N ASP A 109 -25.83 -22.01 -24.00
CA ASP A 109 -27.28 -22.31 -24.15
C ASP A 109 -27.53 -23.75 -23.57
N THR A 110 -28.72 -24.33 -23.29
CA THR A 110 -30.14 -23.96 -23.44
C THR A 110 -31.01 -24.60 -22.32
N LYS A 111 -31.97 -23.85 -21.73
CA LYS A 111 -33.20 -24.29 -21.00
C LYS A 111 -33.12 -25.20 -19.73
N PRO A 112 -34.19 -25.21 -18.89
CA PRO A 112 -34.24 -25.97 -17.63
C PRO A 112 -34.97 -27.32 -17.75
N THR A 113 -34.74 -28.19 -16.77
CA THR A 113 -35.62 -29.32 -16.45
C THR A 113 -35.94 -29.33 -14.96
N GLU A 114 -37.23 -29.27 -14.65
CA GLU A 114 -37.83 -29.76 -13.40
C GLU A 114 -37.37 -31.22 -13.17
N GLY A 115 -37.27 -31.81 -11.98
CA GLY A 115 -37.88 -31.54 -10.69
C GLY A 115 -38.15 -32.90 -10.03
N GLU A 116 -38.20 -32.97 -8.69
CA GLU A 116 -38.61 -34.14 -7.90
C GLU A 116 -37.72 -35.41 -7.97
N GLU A 117 -37.05 -35.73 -6.86
CA GLU A 117 -37.04 -37.08 -6.26
C GLU A 117 -36.51 -37.00 -4.81
N GLU A 118 -37.37 -36.54 -3.89
CA GLU A 118 -37.14 -36.65 -2.45
C GLU A 118 -37.70 -37.99 -1.98
N GLN A 119 -36.82 -38.96 -1.74
CA GLN A 119 -37.14 -40.22 -1.07
C GLN A 119 -36.06 -40.49 -0.04
N ASP A 120 -36.30 -40.08 1.20
CA ASP A 120 -35.48 -40.51 2.33
C ASP A 120 -36.31 -41.21 3.43
N GLU A 121 -35.66 -42.21 3.99
CA GLU A 121 -35.95 -43.09 5.13
C GLU A 121 -37.36 -43.64 5.44
N ARG A 122 -37.38 -44.98 5.55
CA ARG A 122 -38.47 -45.79 6.13
C ARG A 122 -38.17 -46.04 7.61
N HIS A 123 -39.24 -46.07 8.41
CA HIS A 123 -39.46 -46.84 9.66
C HIS A 123 -38.26 -47.56 10.30
#